data_AF-A0A7C4WCZ8-F1
#
_entry.id   AF-A0A7C4WCZ8-F1
#
_cell.length_a   1.000
_cell.length_b   1.000
_cell.length_c   1.000
_cell.angle_alpha   90.00
_cell.angle_beta   90.00
_cell.angle_gamma   90.00
#
_symmetry.space_group_name_H-M   'P 1'
#
loop_
_entity.id
_entity.type
_entity.pdbx_description
1 polymer ?
#
loop_
_entity_poly.entity_id
_entity_poly.type
_entity_poly.pdbx_seq_one_letter_code
_entity_poly.pdbx_strand_id
1 'polypeptide(L)'
;MPVSAPTPIFRHAYVDDVAEAFIRAINNPVTFYKAYNLAGEEILSIADYVQAIADILGQEAKIVFAPWSWIRQQPDLSDFEAPFVNERFVPDIAQVKRDMNPFNEGRAKAAAPKRLPSLGIHTEG
;
A
#
# COMPACT_ATOMS: atom_id res chain seq x y z
N MET A 1 15.62 24.13 7.98
CA MET A 1 15.48 22.65 8.08
C MET A 1 14.76 22.19 6.83
N PRO A 2 15.27 21.25 6.02
CA PRO A 2 14.47 20.70 4.93
C PRO A 2 13.35 19.86 5.56
N VAL A 3 12.10 20.23 5.28
CA VAL A 3 10.94 19.42 5.64
C VAL A 3 11.04 18.15 4.79
N SER A 4 11.31 16.99 5.40
CA SER A 4 11.23 15.73 4.68
C SER A 4 9.79 15.59 4.18
N ALA A 5 9.61 15.36 2.87
CA ALA A 5 8.29 15.11 2.33
C ALA A 5 7.62 13.97 3.13
N PRO A 6 6.32 14.06 3.43
CA PRO A 6 5.63 13.03 4.20
C PRO A 6 5.75 11.68 3.49
N THR A 7 6.07 10.62 4.23
CA THR A 7 6.15 9.25 3.69
C THR A 7 4.82 8.90 2.99
N PRO A 8 4.85 8.54 1.71
CA PRO A 8 3.67 8.06 1.00
C PRO A 8 3.21 6.75 1.63
N ILE A 9 1.92 6.67 1.98
CA ILE A 9 1.29 5.47 2.52
C ILE A 9 0.05 5.13 1.70
N PHE A 10 -0.21 3.85 1.52
CA PHE A 10 -1.31 3.36 0.71
C PHE A 10 -1.88 2.04 1.24
N ARG A 11 -3.07 1.70 0.76
CA ARG A 11 -3.60 0.33 0.86
C ARG A 11 -3.53 -0.35 -0.50
N HIS A 12 -3.03 -1.57 -0.51
CA HIS A 12 -3.06 -2.43 -1.69
C HIS A 12 -4.32 -3.31 -1.65
N ALA A 13 -4.70 -3.90 -2.77
CA ALA A 13 -5.78 -4.89 -2.82
C ALA A 13 -5.24 -6.16 -3.47
N TYR A 14 -5.57 -7.32 -2.91
CA TYR A 14 -5.31 -8.59 -3.57
C TYR A 14 -6.41 -8.84 -4.62
N VAL A 15 -6.01 -9.30 -5.80
CA VAL A 15 -6.92 -9.39 -6.96
C VAL A 15 -8.09 -10.34 -6.72
N ASP A 16 -7.88 -11.45 -6.01
CA ASP A 16 -8.97 -12.39 -5.70
C ASP A 16 -9.99 -11.76 -4.76
N ASP A 17 -9.57 -10.92 -3.81
CA ASP A 17 -10.49 -10.27 -2.88
C ASP A 17 -11.36 -9.24 -3.63
N VAL A 18 -10.79 -8.57 -4.63
CA VAL A 18 -11.54 -7.68 -5.53
C VAL A 18 -12.57 -8.48 -6.31
N ALA A 19 -12.17 -9.59 -6.92
CA ALA A 19 -13.10 -10.48 -7.65
C ALA A 19 -14.21 -11.01 -6.74
N GLU A 20 -13.86 -11.42 -5.51
CA GLU A 20 -14.80 -11.89 -4.51
C GLU A 20 -15.80 -10.80 -4.09
N ALA A 21 -15.36 -9.54 -3.95
CA ALA A 21 -16.25 -8.42 -3.68
C ALA A 21 -17.30 -8.24 -4.79
N PHE A 22 -16.90 -8.36 -6.05
CA PHE A 22 -17.85 -8.31 -7.18
C PHE A 22 -18.86 -9.46 -7.10
N ILE A 23 -18.41 -10.69 -6.87
CA ILE A 23 -19.30 -11.86 -6.74
C ILE A 23 -20.32 -11.65 -5.62
N ARG A 24 -19.86 -11.15 -4.46
CA ARG A 24 -20.72 -10.87 -3.30
C ARG A 24 -21.72 -9.74 -3.56
N ALA A 25 -21.39 -8.78 -4.41
CA ALA A 25 -22.27 -7.65 -4.71
C ALA A 25 -23.42 -8.00 -5.68
N ILE A 26 -23.22 -8.94 -6.61
CA ILE A 26 -24.16 -9.20 -7.72
C ILE A 26 -25.59 -9.52 -7.24
N ASN A 27 -25.72 -10.34 -6.19
CA ASN A 27 -27.02 -10.79 -5.68
C ASN A 27 -27.29 -10.30 -4.25
N ASN A 28 -26.62 -9.24 -3.81
CA ASN A 28 -26.82 -8.65 -2.49
C ASN A 28 -27.56 -7.31 -2.62
N PRO A 29 -28.87 -7.25 -2.31
CA PRO A 29 -29.63 -6.00 -2.41
C PRO A 29 -29.08 -4.87 -1.53
N VAL A 30 -28.37 -5.21 -0.44
CA VAL A 30 -27.69 -4.21 0.42
C VAL A 30 -26.66 -3.43 -0.38
N THR A 31 -26.08 -3.99 -1.44
CA THR A 31 -24.99 -3.37 -2.20
C THR A 31 -25.45 -2.56 -3.41
N PHE A 32 -26.75 -2.57 -3.73
CA PHE A 32 -27.28 -1.85 -4.88
C PHE A 32 -27.13 -0.34 -4.72
N TYR A 33 -26.77 0.34 -5.82
CA TYR A 33 -26.61 1.80 -5.90
C TYR A 33 -25.56 2.40 -4.93
N LYS A 34 -24.61 1.60 -4.46
CA LYS A 34 -23.51 2.04 -3.59
C LYS A 34 -22.18 1.95 -4.31
N ALA A 35 -21.31 2.93 -4.03
CA ALA A 35 -19.90 2.88 -4.39
C ALA A 35 -19.11 2.34 -3.18
N TYR A 36 -18.08 1.53 -3.46
CA TYR A 36 -17.23 0.94 -2.43
C TYR A 36 -15.78 1.18 -2.77
N ASN A 37 -14.97 1.52 -1.77
CA ASN A 37 -13.54 1.38 -1.90
C ASN A 37 -13.14 -0.04 -1.47
N LEU A 38 -12.34 -0.70 -2.30
CA LEU A 38 -11.82 -2.04 -2.04
C LEU A 38 -10.33 -1.97 -1.78
N ALA A 39 -9.90 -2.43 -0.62
CA ALA A 39 -8.49 -2.58 -0.28
C ALA A 39 -8.30 -3.57 0.88
N GLY A 40 -7.05 -3.98 1.07
CA GLY A 40 -6.53 -4.67 2.25
C GLY A 40 -6.64 -3.84 3.51
N GLU A 41 -6.51 -4.51 4.66
CA GLU A 41 -6.53 -3.82 5.95
C GLU A 41 -5.23 -3.07 6.21
N GLU A 42 -4.13 -3.62 5.69
CA GLU A 42 -2.77 -3.13 5.85
C GLU A 42 -2.59 -1.78 5.17
N ILE A 43 -1.99 -0.85 5.93
CA ILE A 43 -1.52 0.43 5.42
C ILE A 43 -0.01 0.35 5.39
N LEU A 44 0.57 0.50 4.20
CA LEU A 44 2.01 0.32 3.96
C LEU A 44 2.59 1.58 3.33
N SER A 45 3.85 1.88 3.63
CA SER A 45 4.66 2.72 2.74
C SER A 45 5.22 1.89 1.58
N ILE A 46 5.73 2.55 0.53
CA ILE A 46 6.42 1.85 -0.56
C ILE A 46 7.64 1.07 -0.02
N ALA A 47 8.35 1.62 0.95
CA ALA A 47 9.49 0.96 1.57
C ALA A 47 9.06 -0.32 2.32
N ASP A 48 7.97 -0.25 3.10
CA ASP A 48 7.44 -1.42 3.80
C ASP A 48 7.00 -2.51 2.82
N TYR A 49 6.37 -2.12 1.71
CA TYR A 49 5.91 -3.05 0.67
C TYR A 49 7.08 -3.75 -0.04
N VAL A 50 8.11 -3.00 -0.45
CA VAL A 50 9.31 -3.57 -1.07
C VAL A 50 10.04 -4.50 -0.09
N GLN A 51 10.16 -4.10 1.17
CA GLN A 51 10.79 -4.94 2.19
C GLN A 51 10.02 -6.23 2.43
N ALA A 52 8.69 -6.17 2.53
CA ALA A 52 7.85 -7.36 2.71
C ALA A 52 8.02 -8.36 1.55
N ILE A 53 8.11 -7.87 0.31
CA ILE A 53 8.38 -8.72 -0.86
C ILE A 53 9.76 -9.36 -0.74
N ALA A 54 10.80 -8.59 -0.40
CA ALA A 54 12.15 -9.11 -0.28
C ALA A 54 12.26 -10.19 0.81
N ASP A 55 11.63 -9.97 1.96
CA ASP A 55 11.58 -10.94 3.07
C ASP A 55 10.94 -12.27 2.63
N ILE A 56 9.82 -12.21 1.88
CA ILE A 56 9.15 -13.41 1.35
C ILE A 56 10.04 -14.15 0.36
N LEU A 57 10.82 -13.43 -0.45
CA LEU A 57 11.75 -14.00 -1.41
C LEU A 57 13.08 -14.46 -0.79
N GLY A 58 13.31 -14.20 0.50
CA GLY A 58 14.59 -14.47 1.17
C GLY A 58 15.74 -13.61 0.64
N GLN A 59 15.43 -12.39 0.17
CA GLN A 59 16.39 -11.44 -0.41
C GLN A 59 16.54 -10.20 0.49
N GLU A 60 17.69 -9.53 0.37
CA GLU A 60 17.88 -8.21 1.00
C GLU A 60 17.44 -7.10 0.04
N ALA A 61 16.59 -6.17 0.52
CA ALA A 61 16.23 -4.97 -0.22
C ALA A 61 17.13 -3.78 0.21
N LYS A 62 17.79 -3.14 -0.77
CA LYS A 62 18.47 -1.86 -0.56
C LYS A 62 17.60 -0.73 -1.10
N ILE A 63 16.89 -0.05 -0.20
CA ILE A 63 15.96 1.02 -0.54
C ILE A 63 16.68 2.37 -0.41
N VAL A 64 16.68 3.15 -1.50
CA VAL A 64 17.25 4.50 -1.53
C VAL A 64 16.18 5.50 -1.95
N PHE A 65 16.09 6.61 -1.22
CA PHE A 65 15.19 7.70 -1.56
C PHE A 65 15.94 8.75 -2.37
N ALA A 66 15.50 8.98 -3.61
CA ALA A 66 16.09 9.98 -4.50
C ALA A 66 15.12 11.17 -4.70
N PRO A 67 15.60 12.42 -4.69
CA PRO A 67 14.77 13.58 -5.03
C PRO A 67 14.28 13.50 -6.48
N TRP A 68 13.04 13.93 -6.73
CA TRP A 68 12.46 14.00 -8.09
C TRP A 68 13.30 14.81 -9.07
N SER A 69 13.96 15.87 -8.60
CA SER A 69 14.87 16.68 -9.42
C SER A 69 16.05 15.88 -9.94
N TRP A 70 16.56 14.92 -9.17
CA TRP A 70 17.64 14.03 -9.58
C TRP A 70 17.13 12.94 -10.52
N ILE A 71 15.97 12.33 -10.21
CA ILE A 71 15.35 11.28 -11.06
C ILE A 71 15.12 11.79 -12.48
N ARG A 72 14.57 13.01 -12.62
CA ARG A 72 14.27 13.63 -13.93
C ARG A 72 15.50 13.95 -14.78
N GLN A 73 16.69 13.98 -14.17
CA GLN A 73 17.95 14.17 -14.89
C GLN A 73 18.53 12.85 -15.42
N GLN A 74 17.98 11.70 -15.04
CA GLN A 74 18.48 10.41 -15.48
C GLN A 74 17.93 10.07 -16.87
N PRO A 75 18.76 9.67 -17.85
CA PRO A 75 18.33 9.43 -19.23
C PRO A 75 17.19 8.42 -19.36
N ASP A 76 17.20 7.38 -18.53
CA ASP A 76 16.21 6.29 -18.59
C ASP A 76 14.95 6.55 -17.74
N LEU A 77 14.93 7.65 -16.97
CA LEU A 77 13.86 7.97 -16.02
C LEU A 77 13.30 9.38 -16.21
N SER A 78 13.72 10.12 -17.25
CA SER A 78 13.28 11.50 -17.48
C SER A 78 11.77 11.62 -17.64
N ASP A 79 11.16 10.61 -18.27
CA ASP A 79 9.72 10.53 -18.54
C ASP A 79 8.99 9.62 -17.54
N PHE A 80 9.68 9.16 -16.49
CA PHE A 80 9.08 8.31 -15.49
C PHE A 80 8.15 9.12 -14.59
N GLU A 81 6.85 8.83 -14.69
CA GLU A 81 5.85 9.27 -13.74
C GLU A 81 5.29 8.04 -13.02
N ALA A 82 5.59 7.93 -11.73
CA ALA A 82 4.89 6.96 -10.90
C ALA A 82 3.55 7.57 -10.47
N PRO A 83 2.42 6.95 -10.85
CA PRO A 83 1.12 7.43 -10.41
C PRO A 83 0.99 7.22 -8.90
N PHE A 84 0.38 8.18 -8.21
CA PHE A 84 -0.03 8.10 -6.80
C PHE A 84 1.08 7.94 -5.73
N VAL A 85 2.37 7.95 -6.07
CA VAL A 85 3.48 7.89 -5.08
C VAL A 85 3.70 9.19 -4.33
N ASN A 86 3.17 10.32 -4.79
CA ASN A 86 3.33 11.59 -4.09
C ASN A 86 2.19 11.89 -3.10
N GLU A 87 1.19 11.00 -3.04
CA GLU A 87 -0.01 11.20 -2.24
C GLU A 87 -0.21 10.05 -1.25
N ARG A 88 -0.94 10.34 -0.17
CA ARG A 88 -1.41 9.29 0.74
C ARG A 88 -2.72 8.73 0.18
N PHE A 89 -2.72 7.48 -0.25
CA PHE A 89 -3.91 6.82 -0.81
C PHE A 89 -4.43 5.73 0.14
N VAL A 90 -5.15 6.16 1.17
CA VAL A 90 -5.72 5.26 2.19
C VAL A 90 -7.24 5.29 2.10
N PRO A 91 -7.84 4.48 1.21
CA PRO A 91 -9.29 4.44 1.07
C PRO A 91 -9.98 3.92 2.34
N ASP A 92 -11.13 4.49 2.66
CA ASP A 92 -12.02 3.97 3.70
C ASP A 92 -12.75 2.72 3.19
N ILE A 93 -12.49 1.58 3.84
CA ILE A 93 -13.06 0.26 3.54
C ILE A 93 -14.17 -0.13 4.53
N ALA A 94 -14.56 0.75 5.45
CA ALA A 94 -15.54 0.43 6.48
C ALA A 94 -16.90 0.01 5.88
N GLN A 95 -17.30 0.65 4.77
CA GLN A 95 -18.56 0.34 4.11
C GLN A 95 -18.58 -1.06 3.48
N VAL A 96 -17.52 -1.45 2.75
CA VAL A 96 -17.46 -2.80 2.15
C VAL A 96 -17.42 -3.87 3.24
N LYS A 97 -16.68 -3.63 4.33
CA LYS A 97 -16.63 -4.56 5.46
C LYS A 97 -17.99 -4.76 6.11
N ARG A 98 -18.78 -3.69 6.28
CA ARG A 98 -20.13 -3.81 6.85
C ARG A 98 -21.08 -4.57 5.92
N ASP A 99 -21.07 -4.25 4.64
CA ASP A 99 -22.08 -4.71 3.70
C ASP A 99 -21.75 -6.09 3.08
N MET A 100 -20.50 -6.56 3.18
CA MET A 100 -20.02 -7.80 2.52
C MET A 100 -19.27 -8.79 3.45
N ASN A 101 -19.37 -8.67 4.78
CA ASN A 101 -18.63 -9.52 5.74
C ASN A 101 -19.00 -11.03 5.66
N PRO A 102 -18.06 -11.99 5.86
CA PRO A 102 -16.61 -11.79 6.04
C PRO A 102 -15.95 -11.35 4.74
N PHE A 103 -15.31 -10.18 4.77
CA PHE A 103 -14.47 -9.67 3.68
C PHE A 103 -13.04 -9.55 4.21
N ASN A 104 -12.10 -10.24 3.58
CA ASN A 104 -10.66 -10.12 3.82
C ASN A 104 -10.09 -10.72 5.15
N GLU A 105 -10.90 -11.42 5.95
CA GLU A 105 -10.46 -11.92 7.28
C GLU A 105 -9.52 -13.15 7.23
N GLY A 106 -9.35 -13.79 6.07
CA GLY A 106 -8.67 -15.10 5.95
C GLY A 106 -7.23 -15.10 5.44
N ARG A 107 -6.79 -14.09 4.69
CA ARG A 107 -5.48 -14.12 3.97
C ARG A 107 -4.43 -13.12 4.48
N ALA A 108 -4.85 -12.03 5.13
CA ALA A 108 -3.97 -11.03 5.76
C ALA A 108 -2.97 -11.60 6.80
N LYS A 109 -3.34 -12.68 7.50
CA LYS A 109 -2.48 -13.30 8.52
C LYS A 109 -1.22 -13.96 7.98
N ALA A 110 -1.16 -14.27 6.68
CA ALA A 110 0.00 -14.92 6.07
C ALA A 110 1.09 -13.93 5.62
N ALA A 111 0.76 -12.64 5.48
CA ALA A 111 1.64 -11.64 4.85
C ALA A 111 2.17 -10.55 5.79
N ALA A 112 1.77 -10.51 7.06
CA ALA A 112 2.19 -9.44 7.98
C ALA A 112 3.68 -9.55 8.32
N PRO A 113 4.54 -8.59 7.90
CA PRO A 113 5.93 -8.56 8.34
C PRO A 113 5.98 -8.34 9.86
N LYS A 114 6.89 -9.05 10.53
CA LYS A 114 7.17 -8.84 11.95
C LYS A 114 7.60 -7.38 12.12
N ARG A 115 6.91 -6.63 13.00
CA ARG A 115 7.23 -5.22 13.32
C ARG A 115 8.74 -5.00 13.42
N LEU A 116 9.31 -4.22 12.50
CA LEU A 116 10.69 -3.78 12.60
C LEU A 116 10.83 -2.65 13.63
N PRO A 117 11.96 -2.59 14.36
CA PRO A 117 12.23 -1.54 15.33
C PRO A 117 12.33 -0.19 14.63
N SER A 118 11.82 0.86 15.30
CA SER A 118 11.93 2.25 14.87
C SER A 118 13.38 2.59 14.54
N LEU A 119 13.65 2.98 13.28
CA LEU A 119 14.98 3.42 12.85
C LEU A 119 15.36 4.68 13.65
N GLY A 120 16.27 4.50 14.61
CA GLY A 120 16.85 5.60 15.39
C GLY A 120 17.66 6.50 14.45
N ILE A 121 17.29 7.78 14.43
CA ILE A 121 18.06 8.83 13.76
C ILE A 121 19.34 9.04 14.56
N HIS A 122 20.46 8.50 14.07
CA HIS A 122 21.78 8.88 14.54
C HIS A 122 22.13 10.25 13.96
N THR A 123 22.03 11.29 14.78
CA THR A 123 22.69 12.57 14.56
C THR A 123 24.05 12.52 15.25
N GLU A 124 25.13 12.36 14.49
CA GLU A 124 26.48 12.68 14.96
C GLU A 124 26.73 14.18 14.77
N GLY A 125 27.38 14.78 15.77
CA GLY A 125 27.75 16.21 15.82
C GLY A 125 29.20 16.46 15.44
#